data_AF-A0A093C5P6-F1
#
_entry.id   AF-A0A093C5P6-F1
#
_cell.length_a   1.000
_cell.length_b   1.000
_cell.length_c   1.000
_cell.angle_alpha   90.00
_cell.angle_beta   90.00
_cell.angle_gamma   90.00
#
_symmetry.space_group_name_H-M   'P 1'
#
loop_
_entity.id
_entity.type
_entity.pdbx_description
1 polymer ?
#
loop_
_entity_poly.entity_id
_entity_poly.type
_entity_poly.pdbx_seq_one_letter_code
_entity_poly.pdbx_strand_id
1 'polypeptide(L)'
;AYFVLQVIYARRKYKISPPETTGHPEFERIFRAQDPRLHQDSAPLSLAGVAAACGLLYLYTRYKYFQGYAMAAQGRLGPLYASARLLWLLLGLAVAGLLAHFLLPRSFTWTTVLARPLQLLSA
;
A
#
# COMPACT_ATOMS: atom_id res chain seq x y z
N ALA A 1 -3.74 -18.83 5.57
CA ALA A 1 -3.85 -20.29 5.82
C ALA A 1 -5.28 -20.84 5.64
N TYR A 2 -6.33 -20.08 5.97
CA TYR A 2 -7.73 -20.52 5.88
C TYR A 2 -8.12 -21.12 4.51
N PHE A 3 -7.84 -20.44 3.41
CA PHE A 3 -8.20 -20.90 2.06
C PHE A 3 -7.54 -22.24 1.66
N VAL A 4 -6.29 -22.47 2.07
CA VAL A 4 -5.57 -23.73 1.83
C VAL A 4 -6.25 -24.88 2.58
N LEU A 5 -6.65 -24.66 3.83
CA LEU A 5 -7.34 -25.67 4.64
C LEU A 5 -8.73 -26.02 4.05
N GLN A 6 -9.45 -25.03 3.53
CA GLN A 6 -10.73 -25.25 2.84
C GLN A 6 -10.57 -26.15 1.60
N VAL A 7 -9.50 -25.95 0.82
CA VAL A 7 -9.22 -26.82 -0.33
C VAL A 7 -8.83 -28.23 0.09
N ILE A 8 -8.02 -28.39 1.14
CA ILE A 8 -7.67 -29.72 1.68
C ILE A 8 -8.92 -30.46 2.19
N TYR A 9 -9.81 -29.76 2.89
CA TYR A 9 -11.08 -30.31 3.35
C TYR A 9 -11.97 -30.73 2.18
N ALA A 10 -12.12 -29.88 1.16
CA ALA A 10 -12.89 -30.18 -0.03
C ALA A 10 -12.31 -31.39 -0.79
N ARG A 11 -10.99 -31.49 -0.93
CA ARG A 11 -10.32 -32.65 -1.55
C ARG A 11 -10.67 -33.95 -0.82
N ARG A 12 -10.67 -33.94 0.51
CA ARG A 12 -11.05 -35.10 1.33
C ARG A 12 -12.54 -35.44 1.20
N LYS A 13 -13.41 -34.43 1.19
CA LYS A 13 -14.87 -34.59 1.09
C LYS A 13 -15.30 -35.19 -0.25
N TYR A 14 -14.75 -34.70 -1.36
CA TYR A 14 -15.09 -35.16 -2.72
C TYR A 14 -14.13 -36.22 -3.28
N LYS A 15 -13.19 -36.71 -2.46
CA LYS A 15 -12.19 -37.74 -2.81
C LYS A 15 -11.36 -37.41 -4.06
N ILE A 16 -10.97 -36.14 -4.20
CA ILE A 16 -10.19 -35.65 -5.35
C ILE A 16 -8.71 -35.68 -4.98
N SER A 17 -7.99 -36.63 -5.56
CA SER A 17 -6.56 -36.84 -5.29
C SER A 17 -5.71 -35.82 -6.05
N PRO A 18 -4.62 -35.29 -5.46
CA PRO A 18 -3.62 -34.56 -6.23
C PRO A 18 -3.04 -35.46 -7.35
N PRO A 19 -2.75 -34.95 -8.56
CA PRO A 19 -2.71 -33.54 -8.99
C PRO A 19 -4.03 -33.00 -9.54
N GLU A 20 -5.13 -33.75 -9.49
CA GLU A 20 -6.38 -33.36 -10.14
C GLU A 20 -6.96 -32.07 -9.54
N THR A 21 -7.44 -31.20 -10.44
CA THR A 21 -8.03 -29.88 -10.12
C THR A 21 -9.46 -29.73 -10.62
N THR A 22 -10.00 -30.77 -11.25
CA THR A 22 -11.36 -30.84 -11.81
C THR A 22 -12.11 -32.01 -11.20
N GLY A 23 -13.43 -31.87 -11.03
CA GLY A 23 -14.24 -32.92 -10.40
C GLY A 23 -15.59 -32.38 -9.94
N HIS A 24 -15.82 -32.36 -8.62
CA HIS A 24 -17.09 -31.86 -8.07
C HIS A 24 -17.18 -30.33 -8.22
N PRO A 25 -18.32 -29.77 -8.69
CA PRO A 25 -18.46 -28.34 -8.97
C PRO A 25 -18.20 -27.44 -7.75
N GLU A 26 -18.50 -27.91 -6.54
CA GLU A 26 -18.17 -27.17 -5.31
C GLU A 26 -16.67 -27.14 -5.00
N PHE A 27 -15.94 -28.23 -5.30
CA PHE A 27 -14.50 -28.26 -5.15
C PHE A 27 -13.84 -27.28 -6.11
N GLU A 28 -14.27 -27.24 -7.37
CA GLU A 28 -13.70 -26.34 -8.37
C GLU A 28 -13.90 -24.86 -8.00
N ARG A 29 -15.05 -24.50 -7.41
CA ARG A 29 -15.29 -23.13 -6.93
C ARG A 29 -14.32 -22.75 -5.82
N ILE A 30 -14.10 -23.63 -4.83
CA ILE A 30 -13.18 -23.37 -3.72
C ILE A 30 -11.73 -23.38 -4.20
N PHE A 31 -11.37 -24.28 -5.12
CA PHE A 31 -10.04 -24.38 -5.71
C PHE A 31 -9.71 -23.14 -6.55
N ARG A 32 -10.66 -22.62 -7.34
CA ARG A 32 -10.49 -21.34 -8.08
C ARG A 32 -10.45 -20.13 -7.15
N ALA A 33 -11.22 -20.13 -6.06
CA ALA A 33 -11.16 -19.05 -5.07
C ALA A 33 -9.83 -19.02 -4.30
N GLN A 34 -9.09 -20.13 -4.26
CA GLN A 34 -7.73 -20.17 -3.72
C GLN A 34 -6.70 -19.54 -4.66
N ASP A 35 -6.94 -19.53 -5.99
CA ASP A 35 -5.95 -19.07 -6.98
C ASP A 35 -5.54 -17.62 -6.65
N PRO A 36 -4.27 -17.40 -6.21
CA PRO A 36 -3.82 -16.08 -5.79
C PRO A 36 -3.92 -15.02 -6.89
N ARG A 37 -3.97 -15.46 -8.16
CA ARG A 37 -4.17 -14.57 -9.31
C ARG A 37 -5.51 -13.83 -9.28
N LEU A 38 -6.54 -14.43 -8.66
CA LEU A 38 -7.88 -13.86 -8.58
C LEU A 38 -8.04 -12.91 -7.38
N HIS A 39 -7.06 -12.88 -6.47
CA HIS A 39 -7.11 -12.12 -5.22
C HIS A 39 -6.02 -11.04 -5.14
N GLN A 40 -5.32 -10.76 -6.24
CA GLN A 40 -4.26 -9.74 -6.29
C GLN A 40 -4.78 -8.32 -6.50
N ASP A 41 -6.05 -8.05 -6.18
CA ASP A 41 -6.59 -6.68 -6.02
C ASP A 41 -6.54 -6.21 -4.55
N SER A 42 -5.99 -7.03 -3.66
CA SER A 42 -5.59 -6.57 -2.33
C SER A 42 -4.31 -5.75 -2.47
N ALA A 43 -4.43 -4.47 -2.82
CA ALA A 43 -3.38 -3.49 -2.62
C ALA A 43 -3.43 -3.02 -1.15
N PRO A 44 -2.61 -3.54 -0.22
CA PRO A 44 -2.40 -2.84 1.04
C PRO A 44 -1.59 -1.59 0.71
N LEU A 45 -2.16 -0.42 0.97
CA LEU A 45 -1.54 0.89 0.72
C LEU A 45 -1.19 1.15 -0.76
N SER A 46 -2.21 1.38 -1.58
CA SER A 46 -1.98 2.29 -2.72
C SER A 46 -1.59 3.67 -2.19
N LEU A 47 -0.83 4.46 -2.98
CA LEU A 47 -0.52 5.86 -2.64
C LEU A 47 -1.80 6.67 -2.34
N ALA A 48 -2.92 6.30 -2.97
CA ALA A 48 -4.25 6.83 -2.68
C ALA A 48 -4.75 6.47 -1.27
N GLY A 49 -4.48 5.26 -0.76
CA GLY A 49 -4.78 4.87 0.61
C GLY A 49 -3.99 5.68 1.64
N VAL A 50 -2.73 5.98 1.36
CA VAL A 50 -1.89 6.85 2.21
C VAL A 50 -2.42 8.30 2.20
N ALA A 51 -2.81 8.80 1.03
CA ALA A 51 -3.43 10.12 0.90
C ALA A 51 -4.77 10.21 1.64
N ALA A 52 -5.62 9.17 1.55
CA ALA A 52 -6.88 9.08 2.27
C ALA A 52 -6.67 9.03 3.79
N ALA A 53 -5.68 8.25 4.26
CA ALA A 53 -5.32 8.19 5.67
C ALA A 53 -4.81 9.55 6.20
N CYS A 54 -3.98 10.25 5.42
CA CYS A 54 -3.53 11.61 5.75
C CYS A 54 -4.69 12.61 5.80
N GLY A 55 -5.62 12.56 4.83
CA GLY A 55 -6.81 13.40 4.82
C GLY A 55 -7.73 13.17 6.03
N LEU A 56 -7.91 11.90 6.42
CA LEU A 56 -8.70 11.54 7.60
C LEU A 56 -8.05 12.06 8.89
N LEU A 57 -6.72 11.93 9.00
CA LEU A 57 -5.97 12.46 10.15
C LEU A 57 -6.06 14.00 10.22
N TYR A 58 -5.99 14.69 9.08
CA TYR A 58 -6.18 16.14 9.02
C TYR A 58 -7.56 16.54 9.55
N LEU A 59 -8.63 15.89 9.08
CA LEU A 59 -10.00 16.15 9.55
C LEU A 59 -10.15 15.88 11.05
N TYR A 60 -9.55 14.82 11.57
CA TYR A 60 -9.56 14.50 13.01
C TYR A 60 -8.90 15.61 13.84
N THR A 61 -7.74 16.11 13.42
CA THR A 61 -7.07 17.22 14.13
C THR A 61 -7.89 18.51 14.08
N ARG A 62 -8.58 18.79 12.96
CA ARG A 62 -9.50 19.91 12.82
C ARG A 62 -10.73 19.80 13.72
N TYR A 63 -11.28 18.59 13.85
CA TYR A 63 -12.37 18.31 14.78
C TYR A 63 -11.94 18.57 16.23
N LYS A 64 -10.76 18.08 16.63
CA LYS A 64 -10.22 18.35 17.98
C LYS A 64 -9.93 19.83 18.22
N TYR A 65 -9.48 20.56 17.21
CA TYR A 65 -9.32 22.01 17.28
C TYR A 65 -10.66 22.72 17.57
N PHE A 66 -11.73 22.33 16.88
CA PHE A 66 -13.06 22.91 17.09
C PHE A 66 -13.64 22.58 18.47
N GLN A 67 -13.49 21.33 18.93
CA GLN A 67 -13.87 20.93 20.28
C GLN A 67 -13.08 21.68 21.36
N GLY A 68 -11.77 21.88 21.16
CA GLY A 68 -10.96 22.70 22.04
C GLY A 68 -11.38 24.17 22.04
N TYR A 69 -11.78 24.70 20.89
CA TYR A 69 -12.31 26.06 20.74
C TYR A 69 -13.63 26.26 21.50
N ALA A 70 -14.49 25.24 21.54
CA ALA A 70 -15.75 25.26 22.27
C ALA A 70 -15.59 25.19 23.80
N MET A 71 -14.48 24.65 24.32
CA MET A 71 -14.30 24.36 25.75
C MET A 71 -13.48 25.42 26.51
N ALA A 72 -12.41 26.00 25.92
CA ALA A 72 -11.65 27.10 26.54
C ALA A 72 -10.65 27.77 25.57
N ALA A 73 -10.54 29.10 25.61
CA ALA A 73 -9.60 29.88 24.77
C ALA A 73 -8.11 29.53 24.96
N GLN A 74 -7.74 28.88 26.06
CA GLN A 74 -6.36 28.55 26.43
C GLN A 74 -5.87 27.19 25.90
N GLY A 75 -6.77 26.29 25.48
CA GLY A 75 -6.43 25.01 24.82
C GLY A 75 -6.06 25.14 23.33
N ARG A 76 -5.95 26.39 22.84
CA ARG A 76 -5.91 26.78 21.43
C ARG A 76 -4.58 26.51 20.72
N LEU A 77 -3.47 26.58 21.45
CA LEU A 77 -2.14 26.65 20.85
C LEU A 77 -1.54 25.27 20.54
N GLY A 78 -1.70 24.30 21.44
CA GLY A 78 -1.17 22.94 21.27
C GLY A 78 -1.64 22.25 19.97
N PRO A 79 -2.96 22.10 19.74
CA PRO A 79 -3.46 21.46 18.53
C PRO A 79 -3.26 22.30 17.25
N LEU A 80 -3.08 23.62 17.36
CA LEU A 80 -2.77 24.50 16.22
C LEU A 80 -1.31 24.34 15.77
N TYR A 81 -0.35 24.25 16.70
CA TYR A 81 1.04 23.94 16.35
C TYR A 81 1.20 22.53 15.80
N ALA A 82 0.43 21.56 16.30
CA ALA A 82 0.43 20.20 15.78
C ALA A 82 -0.09 20.13 14.33
N SER A 83 -1.22 20.80 14.04
CA SER A 83 -1.77 20.84 12.67
C SER A 83 -0.88 21.65 11.71
N ALA A 84 -0.28 22.75 12.17
CA ALA A 84 0.69 23.51 11.39
C ALA A 84 1.95 22.69 11.06
N ARG A 85 2.49 21.93 12.02
CA ARG A 85 3.62 21.01 11.76
C ARG A 85 3.26 19.93 10.75
N LEU A 86 2.06 19.36 10.83
CA LEU A 86 1.60 18.35 9.89
C LEU A 86 1.43 18.92 8.47
N LEU A 87 0.91 20.15 8.35
CA LEU A 87 0.80 20.86 7.07
C LEU A 87 2.18 21.15 6.47
N TRP A 88 3.16 21.58 7.27
CA TRP A 88 4.53 21.78 6.81
C TRP A 88 5.19 20.49 6.32
N LEU A 89 4.94 19.35 6.98
CA LEU A 89 5.42 18.05 6.54
C LEU A 89 4.78 17.61 5.21
N LEU A 90 3.46 17.77 5.07
CA LEU A 90 2.75 17.46 3.83
C LEU A 90 3.22 18.33 2.67
N LEU A 91 3.44 19.63 2.92
CA LEU A 91 3.95 20.56 1.93
C LEU A 91 5.38 20.17 1.50
N GLY A 92 6.26 19.83 2.46
CA GLY A 92 7.61 19.36 2.17
C GLY A 92 7.61 18.08 1.33
N LEU A 93 6.73 17.11 1.65
CA LEU A 93 6.61 15.87 0.89
C LEU A 93 6.06 16.12 -0.53
N ALA A 94 5.09 17.02 -0.70
CA ALA A 94 4.55 17.40 -2.00
C ALA A 94 5.63 18.06 -2.88
N VAL A 95 6.39 19.00 -2.31
CA VAL A 95 7.50 19.67 -3.01
C VAL A 95 8.60 18.68 -3.38
N ALA A 96 8.98 17.79 -2.47
CA ALA A 96 9.95 16.73 -2.75
C ALA A 96 9.47 15.76 -3.84
N GLY A 97 8.18 15.40 -3.84
CA GLY A 97 7.57 14.56 -4.88
C GLY A 97 7.57 15.24 -6.25
N LEU A 98 7.23 16.53 -6.32
CA LEU A 98 7.34 17.31 -7.55
C LEU A 98 8.80 17.43 -8.01
N LEU A 99 9.73 17.74 -7.10
CA LEU A 99 11.16 17.81 -7.42
C LEU A 99 11.68 16.47 -7.93
N ALA A 100 11.33 15.34 -7.29
CA ALA A 100 11.69 14.02 -7.81
C ALA A 100 11.05 13.73 -9.17
N HIS A 101 9.81 14.17 -9.41
CA HIS A 101 9.17 13.96 -10.71
C HIS A 101 9.80 14.79 -11.84
N PHE A 102 10.11 16.06 -11.56
CA PHE A 102 10.62 17.00 -12.57
C PHE A 102 12.16 17.00 -12.69
N LEU A 103 12.90 16.80 -11.60
CA LEU A 103 14.37 16.75 -11.55
C LEU A 103 14.93 15.34 -11.69
N LEU A 104 14.11 14.29 -11.63
CA LEU A 104 14.48 12.94 -12.03
C LEU A 104 13.87 12.60 -13.42
N PRO A 105 14.16 13.37 -14.48
CA PRO A 105 13.84 12.90 -15.82
C PRO A 105 14.67 11.63 -16.05
N ARG A 106 14.02 10.50 -16.35
CA ARG A 106 14.32 9.46 -17.37
C ARG A 106 15.80 9.12 -17.72
N SER A 107 16.81 9.52 -16.95
CA SER A 107 18.23 9.42 -17.26
C SER A 107 19.04 9.02 -16.03
N PHE A 108 18.51 8.09 -15.25
CA PHE A 108 19.36 7.29 -14.36
C PHE A 108 19.19 5.82 -14.67
N THR A 109 19.71 5.43 -15.84
CA THR A 109 20.13 4.06 -16.11
C THR A 109 21.32 3.74 -15.21
N TRP A 110 21.07 3.31 -13.97
CA TRP A 110 22.11 2.66 -13.13
C TRP A 110 22.76 1.46 -13.86
N THR A 111 22.11 0.96 -14.92
CA THR A 111 22.62 -0.13 -15.76
C THR A 111 23.89 0.21 -16.55
N THR A 112 24.19 1.48 -16.86
CA THR A 112 25.38 1.82 -17.68
C THR A 112 26.63 2.12 -16.85
N VAL A 113 26.48 2.57 -15.60
CA VAL A 113 27.63 2.86 -14.72
C VAL A 113 28.23 1.58 -14.14
N LEU A 114 27.39 0.56 -13.85
CA LEU A 114 27.88 -0.76 -13.42
C LEU A 114 28.38 -1.65 -14.56
N ALA A 115 28.00 -1.39 -15.82
CA ALA A 115 28.44 -2.18 -16.97
C ALA A 115 29.80 -1.73 -17.56
N ARG A 116 30.23 -0.49 -17.31
CA ARG A 116 31.50 0.05 -17.84
C ARG A 116 32.79 -0.62 -17.33
N PRO A 117 32.94 -1.01 -16.05
CA PRO A 117 34.19 -1.64 -15.61
C PRO A 117 34.35 -3.08 -16.13
N LEU A 118 33.28 -3.73 -16.59
CA LEU A 118 33.33 -5.10 -17.10
C LEU A 118 33.76 -5.20 -18.58
N GLN A 119 33.53 -4.16 -19.39
CA GLN A 119 33.93 -4.16 -20.80
C GLN A 119 35.42 -3.83 -21.03
N LEU A 120 36.06 -3.14 -20.07
CA LEU A 120 37.50 -2.86 -20.12
C LEU A 120 38.35 -4.04 -19.63
N LEU A 121 37.76 -5.02 -18.96
CA LEU A 121 38.45 -6.25 -18.54
C LEU A 121 38.37 -7.36 -19.59
N SER A 122 37.59 -7.16 -20.66
CA SER A 122 37.32 -8.13 -21.73
C SER A 122 37.91 -7.74 -23.09
N ALA A 123 38.77 -6.72 -23.14
CA ALA A 123 39.54 -6.29 -24.31
C ALA A 123 41.04 -6.41 -24.00
#